data_AF-A0A0X3PLV7-F1
#
_entry.id   AF-A0A0X3PLV7-F1
#
_cell.length_a   1.000
_cell.length_b   1.000
_cell.length_c   1.000
_cell.angle_alpha   90.00
_cell.angle_beta   90.00
_cell.angle_gamma   90.00
#
_symmetry.space_group_name_H-M   'P 1'
#
loop_
_entity.id
_entity.type
_entity.pdbx_description
1 polymer ?
#
loop_
_entity_poly.entity_id
_entity_poly.type
_entity_poly.pdbx_seq_one_letter_code
_entity_poly.pdbx_strand_id
1 'polypeptide(L)'
;MINSITAIRMQLFSLCNRHEVEVSPDGKQNDTAENQSPNELSMSQPTSVRMYTETEAFLEGVHRQMSVILTDHLLSVLSTVLNRLARYDEGTILSSILTLAKSDNEDGKNYIHYIEANLQILCHNLIDDVYLLSIFERWYVGQLRQVDDWLAHRQESVLTAYQIKYLSAIVRVGLVNLLIAFAEGFSGF
;
A
#
# COMPACT_ATOMS: atom_id res chain seq x y z
N MET A 1 1.73 -12.31 6.09
CA MET A 1 2.82 -12.15 5.10
C MET A 1 3.69 -10.94 5.43
N ILE A 2 3.13 -9.76 5.67
CA ILE A 2 3.88 -8.53 6.05
C ILE A 2 4.72 -8.71 7.33
N ASN A 3 4.12 -9.21 8.42
CA ASN A 3 4.86 -9.49 9.66
C ASN A 3 6.00 -10.50 9.46
N SER A 4 5.85 -11.40 8.49
CA SER A 4 6.88 -12.37 8.12
C SER A 4 8.02 -11.69 7.36
N ILE A 5 7.75 -10.72 6.49
CA ILE A 5 8.77 -9.93 5.78
C ILE A 5 9.60 -9.10 6.79
N THR A 6 8.96 -8.39 7.71
CA THR A 6 9.66 -7.62 8.76
C THR A 6 10.49 -8.53 9.66
N ALA A 7 9.94 -9.68 10.06
CA ALA A 7 10.68 -10.68 10.84
C ALA A 7 11.88 -11.23 10.08
N ILE A 8 11.74 -11.52 8.77
CA ILE A 8 12.84 -11.97 7.93
C ILE A 8 13.91 -10.89 7.82
N ARG A 9 13.56 -9.62 7.57
CA ARG A 9 14.52 -8.49 7.54
C ARG A 9 15.32 -8.37 8.84
N MET A 10 14.65 -8.45 9.98
CA MET A 10 15.29 -8.39 11.30
C MET A 10 16.27 -9.55 11.52
N GLN A 11 15.89 -10.76 11.12
CA GLN A 11 16.76 -11.93 11.19
C GLN A 11 17.96 -11.79 10.26
N LEU A 12 17.75 -11.34 9.01
CA LEU A 12 18.79 -11.14 8.01
C LEU A 12 19.84 -10.12 8.48
N PHE A 13 19.38 -9.00 9.06
CA PHE A 13 20.23 -7.97 9.64
C PHE A 13 21.11 -8.54 10.78
N SER A 14 20.51 -9.32 11.68
CA SER A 14 21.25 -9.96 12.78
C SER A 14 22.33 -10.94 12.29
N LEU A 15 22.06 -11.68 11.21
CA LEU A 15 22.99 -12.66 10.64
C LEU A 15 24.16 -12.01 9.91
N CYS A 16 23.96 -10.87 9.24
CA CYS A 16 25.04 -10.12 8.62
C CYS A 16 26.00 -9.52 9.65
N ASN A 17 25.47 -8.86 10.69
CA ASN A 17 26.30 -8.25 11.73
C ASN A 17 27.07 -9.29 12.56
N ARG A 18 26.52 -10.50 12.71
CA ARG A 18 27.20 -11.59 13.45
C ARG A 18 28.43 -12.13 12.69
N HIS A 19 28.45 -12.03 11.36
CA HIS A 19 29.56 -12.54 10.55
C HIS A 19 30.72 -11.53 10.39
N GLU A 20 30.46 -10.22 10.51
CA GLU A 20 31.53 -9.22 10.58
C GLU A 20 32.38 -9.35 11.85
N VAL A 21 31.78 -9.80 12.96
CA VAL A 21 32.50 -9.99 14.24
C VAL A 21 33.45 -11.20 14.21
N GLU A 22 33.21 -12.19 13.35
CA GLU A 22 34.07 -13.39 13.23
C GLU A 22 35.31 -13.19 12.34
N VAL A 23 35.42 -12.08 11.60
CA VAL A 23 36.51 -11.84 10.62
C VAL A 23 37.60 -10.89 11.16
N SER A 24 37.61 -10.57 12.46
CA SER A 24 38.71 -9.81 13.08
C SER A 24 39.54 -10.68 14.04
N PRO A 25 40.64 -11.33 13.59
CA PRO A 25 41.61 -11.93 14.48
C PRO A 25 42.69 -10.90 14.84
N ASP A 26 42.79 -10.50 16.10
CA ASP A 26 43.97 -9.77 16.59
C ASP A 26 44.98 -10.72 17.25
N GLY A 27 46.21 -10.71 16.72
CA GLY A 27 47.47 -10.76 17.48
C GLY A 27 48.19 -12.09 17.74
N LYS A 28 49.24 -12.42 16.94
CA LYS A 28 50.68 -12.12 17.25
C LYS A 28 51.73 -12.98 16.48
N GLN A 29 52.61 -12.26 15.76
CA GLN A 29 54.09 -12.39 15.62
C GLN A 29 54.77 -13.60 14.93
N ASN A 30 55.44 -13.37 13.77
CA ASN A 30 56.92 -13.16 13.64
C ASN A 30 57.46 -13.28 12.17
N ASP A 31 58.26 -12.27 11.77
CA ASP A 31 59.50 -12.26 10.97
C ASP A 31 59.65 -12.73 9.49
N THR A 32 60.02 -11.73 8.65
CA THR A 32 61.12 -11.67 7.63
C THR A 32 60.85 -11.83 6.11
N ALA A 33 61.18 -10.73 5.40
CA ALA A 33 61.75 -10.54 4.06
C ALA A 33 60.90 -10.59 2.76
N GLU A 34 61.18 -9.57 1.92
CA GLU A 34 60.59 -9.15 0.65
C GLU A 34 60.62 -10.17 -0.49
N ASN A 35 59.56 -10.20 -1.33
CA ASN A 35 59.69 -10.06 -2.79
C ASN A 35 58.34 -9.94 -3.55
N GLN A 36 58.26 -8.87 -4.37
CA GLN A 36 57.67 -8.76 -5.72
C GLN A 36 56.15 -8.78 -6.01
N SER A 37 55.76 -7.67 -6.68
CA SER A 37 54.74 -7.45 -7.73
C SER A 37 53.38 -6.86 -7.32
N PRO A 38 52.97 -5.69 -7.86
CA PRO A 38 51.64 -5.15 -7.73
C PRO A 38 50.76 -5.69 -8.86
N ASN A 39 49.97 -6.72 -8.58
CA ASN A 39 48.94 -7.15 -9.53
C ASN A 39 47.58 -7.11 -8.85
N GLU A 40 46.68 -6.43 -9.55
CA GLU A 40 45.27 -6.18 -9.26
C GLU A 40 44.59 -7.34 -8.53
N LEU A 41 43.95 -7.03 -7.40
CA LEU A 41 42.82 -7.82 -6.94
C LEU A 41 41.67 -6.86 -6.68
N SER A 42 40.83 -6.71 -7.71
CA SER A 42 39.44 -6.29 -7.59
C SER A 42 38.82 -7.05 -6.43
N MET A 43 38.72 -6.39 -5.27
CA MET A 43 38.25 -7.04 -4.06
C MET A 43 36.74 -7.22 -4.20
N SER A 44 36.38 -8.41 -4.66
CA SER A 44 35.03 -8.94 -4.72
C SER A 44 34.36 -8.73 -3.37
N GLN A 45 33.25 -8.00 -3.38
CA GLN A 45 32.39 -7.81 -2.23
C GLN A 45 32.08 -9.18 -1.57
N PRO A 46 32.10 -9.29 -0.22
CA PRO A 46 31.91 -10.57 0.45
C PRO A 46 30.61 -11.23 0.00
N THR A 47 30.64 -12.54 -0.26
CA THR A 47 29.49 -13.32 -0.77
C THR A 47 28.25 -13.20 0.12
N SER A 48 28.44 -13.03 1.44
CA SER A 48 27.39 -12.75 2.43
C SER A 48 26.67 -11.42 2.19
N VAL A 49 27.42 -10.36 1.89
CA VAL A 49 26.89 -9.01 1.61
C VAL A 49 26.07 -9.04 0.32
N ARG A 50 26.52 -9.76 -0.71
CA ARG A 50 25.78 -9.90 -1.97
C ARG A 50 24.44 -10.64 -1.77
N MET A 51 24.44 -11.76 -1.03
CA MET A 51 23.20 -12.49 -0.72
C MET A 51 22.21 -11.65 0.10
N TYR A 52 22.71 -10.85 1.04
CA TYR A 52 21.90 -9.91 1.80
C TYR A 52 21.25 -8.88 0.88
N THR A 53 22.01 -8.21 0.00
CA THR A 53 21.48 -7.21 -0.93
C THR A 53 20.45 -7.80 -1.89
N GLU A 54 20.68 -9.00 -2.42
CA GLU A 54 19.72 -9.69 -3.30
C GLU A 54 18.41 -10.04 -2.55
N THR A 55 18.52 -10.49 -1.30
CA THR A 55 17.35 -10.81 -0.47
C THR A 55 16.56 -9.56 -0.10
N GLU A 56 17.23 -8.47 0.29
CA GLU A 56 16.57 -7.20 0.58
C GLU A 56 15.85 -6.64 -0.65
N ALA A 57 16.47 -6.71 -1.82
CA ALA A 57 15.85 -6.30 -3.08
C ALA A 57 14.59 -7.13 -3.40
N PHE A 58 14.64 -8.45 -3.16
CA PHE A 58 13.47 -9.31 -3.31
C PHE A 58 12.34 -8.94 -2.33
N LEU A 59 12.67 -8.78 -1.05
CA LEU A 59 11.69 -8.42 -0.01
C LEU A 59 11.02 -7.07 -0.30
N GLU A 60 11.79 -6.08 -0.76
CA GLU A 60 11.25 -4.80 -1.20
C GLU A 60 10.32 -4.94 -2.41
N GLY A 61 10.66 -5.83 -3.36
CA GLY A 61 9.81 -6.16 -4.49
C GLY A 61 8.47 -6.76 -4.07
N VAL A 62 8.48 -7.73 -3.13
CA VAL A 62 7.26 -8.33 -2.57
C VAL A 62 6.44 -7.28 -1.83
N HIS A 63 7.10 -6.41 -1.06
CA HIS A 63 6.43 -5.34 -0.32
C HIS A 63 5.69 -4.40 -1.28
N ARG A 64 6.39 -3.90 -2.30
CA ARG A 64 5.81 -3.04 -3.32
C ARG A 64 4.65 -3.71 -4.06
N GLN A 65 4.79 -4.97 -4.46
CA GLN A 65 3.74 -5.69 -5.17
C GLN A 65 2.49 -5.85 -4.29
N MET A 66 2.66 -6.16 -3.01
CA MET A 66 1.55 -6.27 -2.08
C MET A 66 0.79 -4.95 -1.94
N SER A 67 1.50 -3.82 -1.84
CA SER A 67 0.91 -2.48 -1.81
C SER A 67 0.01 -2.25 -3.03
N VAL A 68 0.50 -2.58 -4.23
CA VAL A 68 -0.25 -2.43 -5.48
C VAL A 68 -1.51 -3.30 -5.48
N ILE A 69 -1.39 -4.60 -5.16
CA ILE A 69 -2.52 -5.53 -5.17
C ILE A 69 -3.62 -5.09 -4.19
N LEU A 70 -3.24 -4.66 -2.98
CA LEU A 70 -4.19 -4.20 -1.97
C LEU A 70 -4.93 -2.94 -2.43
N THR A 71 -4.20 -1.96 -2.94
CA THR A 71 -4.80 -0.73 -3.47
C THR A 71 -5.73 -1.04 -4.65
N ASP A 72 -5.29 -1.85 -5.62
CA ASP A 72 -6.08 -2.20 -6.80
C ASP A 72 -7.38 -2.93 -6.43
N HIS A 73 -7.33 -3.81 -5.43
CA HIS A 73 -8.51 -4.51 -4.95
C HIS A 73 -9.55 -3.54 -4.37
N LEU A 74 -9.13 -2.60 -3.51
CA LEU A 74 -10.04 -1.59 -2.95
C LEU A 74 -10.62 -0.68 -4.05
N LEU A 75 -9.81 -0.32 -5.04
CA LEU A 75 -10.20 0.50 -6.18
C LEU A 75 -11.16 -0.23 -7.14
N SER A 76 -11.03 -1.55 -7.29
CA SER A 76 -11.94 -2.38 -8.11
C SER A 76 -13.37 -2.38 -7.54
N VAL A 77 -13.50 -2.43 -6.21
CA VAL A 77 -14.80 -2.36 -5.54
C VAL A 77 -15.46 -1.00 -5.75
N LEU A 78 -14.70 0.10 -5.66
CA LEU A 78 -15.19 1.44 -5.98
C LEU A 78 -15.70 1.54 -7.42
N SER A 79 -14.92 1.03 -8.38
CA SER A 79 -15.32 1.02 -9.80
C SER A 79 -16.67 0.29 -10.01
N THR A 80 -16.85 -0.85 -9.34
CA THR A 80 -18.12 -1.60 -9.38
C THR A 80 -19.29 -0.78 -8.83
N VAL A 81 -19.06 -0.03 -7.75
CA VAL A 81 -20.07 0.82 -7.12
C VAL A 81 -20.41 2.04 -7.99
N LEU A 82 -19.41 2.68 -8.58
CA LEU A 82 -19.60 3.79 -9.52
C LEU A 82 -20.37 3.36 -10.77
N ASN A 83 -20.14 2.15 -11.27
CA ASN A 83 -20.90 1.58 -12.39
C ASN A 83 -22.37 1.30 -12.02
N ARG A 84 -22.64 0.93 -10.76
CA ARG A 84 -24.02 0.82 -10.27
C ARG A 84 -24.67 2.20 -10.13
N LEU A 85 -23.92 3.20 -9.69
CA LEU A 85 -24.39 4.58 -9.53
C LEU A 85 -24.70 5.25 -10.89
N ALA A 86 -24.01 4.85 -11.96
CA ALA A 86 -24.28 5.28 -13.33
C ALA A 86 -25.70 4.90 -13.82
N ARG A 87 -26.33 3.88 -13.23
CA ARG A 87 -27.69 3.45 -13.63
C ARG A 87 -28.78 4.45 -13.27
N TYR A 88 -28.47 5.43 -12.42
CA TYR A 88 -29.39 6.49 -12.01
C TYR A 88 -29.23 7.76 -12.87
N ASP A 89 -28.34 7.76 -13.87
CA ASP A 89 -28.21 8.87 -14.81
C ASP A 89 -29.56 9.14 -15.50
N GLU A 90 -29.94 10.42 -15.58
CA GLU A 90 -31.22 10.86 -16.17
C GLU A 90 -31.36 10.36 -17.61
N GLY A 91 -32.57 9.89 -17.97
CA GLY A 91 -32.86 9.35 -19.31
C GLY A 91 -32.79 7.81 -19.42
N THR A 92 -32.35 7.11 -18.38
CA THR A 92 -32.36 5.63 -18.37
C THR A 92 -33.71 5.10 -17.90
N ILE A 93 -34.35 4.20 -18.65
CA ILE A 93 -35.64 3.53 -18.28
C ILE A 93 -35.56 2.89 -16.88
N LEU A 94 -34.37 2.43 -16.52
CA LEU A 94 -34.07 1.82 -15.23
C LEU A 94 -34.11 2.83 -14.08
N SER A 95 -33.79 4.11 -14.31
CA SER A 95 -33.77 5.15 -13.28
C SER A 95 -35.15 5.35 -12.66
N SER A 96 -36.22 5.37 -13.47
CA SER A 96 -37.60 5.52 -12.98
C SER A 96 -38.09 4.31 -12.18
N ILE A 97 -37.71 3.09 -12.58
CA ILE A 97 -38.12 1.84 -11.91
C ILE A 97 -37.32 1.64 -10.61
N LEU A 98 -36.02 1.88 -10.63
CA LEU A 98 -35.14 1.74 -9.46
C LEU A 98 -35.44 2.80 -8.41
N THR A 99 -35.68 4.05 -8.80
CA THR A 99 -36.05 5.11 -7.84
C THR A 99 -37.35 4.77 -7.10
N LEU A 100 -38.29 4.09 -7.76
CA LEU A 100 -39.56 3.67 -7.15
C LEU A 100 -39.41 2.43 -6.26
N ALA A 101 -38.46 1.54 -6.57
CA ALA A 101 -38.26 0.26 -5.90
C ALA A 101 -37.24 0.31 -4.76
N LYS A 102 -36.39 1.34 -4.68
CA LYS A 102 -35.20 1.31 -3.82
C LYS A 102 -35.37 2.12 -2.55
N SER A 103 -35.23 1.43 -1.41
CA SER A 103 -35.05 2.06 -0.11
C SER A 103 -33.66 2.70 -0.03
N ASP A 104 -33.63 3.90 0.56
CA ASP A 104 -32.49 4.76 0.83
C ASP A 104 -31.07 4.12 0.82
N ASN A 105 -30.34 4.36 -0.27
CA ASN A 105 -28.87 4.43 -0.29
C ASN A 105 -28.09 3.18 0.16
N GLU A 106 -28.65 1.98 -0.04
CA GLU A 106 -28.07 0.74 0.49
C GLU A 106 -26.69 0.39 -0.11
N ASP A 107 -26.53 0.54 -1.42
CA ASP A 107 -25.25 0.23 -2.10
C ASP A 107 -24.08 1.06 -1.52
N GLY A 108 -24.36 2.29 -1.08
CA GLY A 108 -23.36 3.24 -0.59
C GLY A 108 -22.95 2.92 0.82
N LYS A 109 -23.93 2.59 1.66
CA LYS A 109 -23.70 2.08 3.00
C LYS A 109 -22.88 0.78 2.95
N ASN A 110 -23.20 -0.13 2.02
CA ASN A 110 -22.47 -1.38 1.83
C ASN A 110 -21.02 -1.14 1.37
N TYR A 111 -20.78 -0.19 0.46
CA TYR A 111 -19.43 0.21 0.06
C TYR A 111 -18.63 0.76 1.24
N ILE A 112 -19.21 1.69 1.99
CA ILE A 112 -18.56 2.32 3.14
C ILE A 112 -18.18 1.27 4.18
N HIS A 113 -19.14 0.41 4.54
CA HIS A 113 -18.90 -0.66 5.49
C HIS A 113 -17.79 -1.62 5.02
N TYR A 114 -17.79 -1.97 3.73
CA TYR A 114 -16.75 -2.80 3.15
C TYR A 114 -15.36 -2.17 3.27
N ILE A 115 -15.24 -0.88 2.92
CA ILE A 115 -13.97 -0.15 3.02
C ILE A 115 -13.51 -0.07 4.47
N GLU A 116 -14.38 0.34 5.39
CA GLU A 116 -14.07 0.43 6.83
C GLU A 116 -13.55 -0.91 7.36
N ALA A 117 -14.23 -2.02 7.06
CA ALA A 117 -13.80 -3.34 7.48
C ALA A 117 -12.42 -3.73 6.91
N ASN A 118 -12.16 -3.48 5.62
CA ASN A 118 -10.89 -3.83 5.01
C ASN A 118 -9.74 -2.95 5.49
N LEU A 119 -9.97 -1.64 5.67
CA LEU A 119 -8.97 -0.73 6.21
C LEU A 119 -8.66 -1.05 7.68
N GLN A 120 -9.66 -1.41 8.48
CA GLN A 120 -9.45 -1.86 9.85
C GLN A 120 -8.60 -3.14 9.90
N ILE A 121 -8.82 -4.11 9.00
CA ILE A 121 -7.99 -5.30 8.89
C ILE A 121 -6.55 -4.91 8.52
N LEU A 122 -6.35 -3.96 7.61
CA LEU A 122 -5.02 -3.46 7.27
C LEU A 122 -4.33 -2.83 8.48
N CYS A 123 -4.99 -1.91 9.19
CA CYS A 123 -4.46 -1.29 10.41
C CYS A 123 -4.08 -2.34 11.47
N HIS A 124 -4.88 -3.40 11.62
CA HIS A 124 -4.60 -4.44 12.62
C HIS A 124 -3.41 -5.34 12.24
N ASN A 125 -3.17 -5.56 10.94
CA ASN A 125 -2.18 -6.54 10.47
C ASN A 125 -0.86 -5.91 10.01
N LEU A 126 -0.83 -4.59 9.80
CA LEU A 126 0.36 -3.83 9.40
C LEU A 126 0.94 -3.10 10.60
N ILE A 127 2.15 -3.49 10.99
CA ILE A 127 2.89 -2.89 12.12
C ILE A 127 3.68 -1.64 11.66
N ASP A 128 4.01 -1.54 10.38
CA ASP A 128 4.75 -0.41 9.82
C ASP A 128 3.78 0.72 9.42
N ASP A 129 3.68 1.73 10.29
CA ASP A 129 2.77 2.86 10.13
C ASP A 129 3.07 3.69 8.87
N VAL A 130 4.35 3.82 8.50
CA VAL A 130 4.76 4.57 7.30
C VAL A 130 4.29 3.84 6.05
N TYR A 131 4.46 2.52 6.03
CA TYR A 131 4.01 1.70 4.92
C TYR A 131 2.47 1.64 4.85
N LEU A 132 1.77 1.52 5.99
CA LEU A 132 0.31 1.61 6.07
C LEU A 132 -0.19 2.94 5.52
N LEU A 133 0.40 4.06 5.96
CA LEU A 133 0.06 5.40 5.48
C LEU A 133 0.25 5.52 3.96
N SER A 134 1.32 4.95 3.41
CA SER A 134 1.57 4.96 1.96
C SER A 134 0.50 4.21 1.15
N ILE A 135 -0.04 3.11 1.70
CA ILE A 135 -1.16 2.38 1.09
C ILE A 135 -2.42 3.25 1.11
N PHE A 136 -2.68 3.92 2.23
CA PHE A 136 -3.88 4.75 2.41
C PHE A 136 -3.83 5.97 1.51
N GLU A 137 -2.69 6.63 1.39
CA GLU A 137 -2.48 7.75 0.48
C GLU A 137 -2.71 7.32 -0.96
N ARG A 138 -2.07 6.24 -1.42
CA ARG A 138 -2.23 5.75 -2.79
C ARG A 138 -3.67 5.37 -3.10
N TRP A 139 -4.35 4.71 -2.16
CA TRP A 139 -5.75 4.37 -2.29
C TRP A 139 -6.64 5.62 -2.35
N TYR A 140 -6.44 6.60 -1.48
CA TYR A 140 -7.21 7.84 -1.46
C TYR A 140 -7.04 8.64 -2.76
N VAL A 141 -5.80 8.79 -3.25
CA VAL A 141 -5.52 9.42 -4.54
C VAL A 141 -6.20 8.66 -5.68
N GLY A 142 -6.13 7.33 -5.68
CA GLY A 142 -6.82 6.49 -6.67
C GLY A 142 -8.34 6.60 -6.61
N GLN A 143 -8.91 6.71 -5.40
CA GLN A 143 -10.35 6.94 -5.19
C GLN A 143 -10.76 8.27 -5.81
N LEU A 144 -10.06 9.36 -5.48
CA LEU A 144 -10.33 10.68 -6.03
C LEU A 144 -10.27 10.67 -7.55
N ARG A 145 -9.25 10.01 -8.12
CA ARG A 145 -9.10 9.88 -9.57
C ARG A 145 -10.28 9.14 -10.22
N GLN A 146 -10.73 8.01 -9.68
CA GLN A 146 -11.88 7.30 -10.26
C GLN A 146 -13.18 8.10 -10.16
N VAL A 147 -13.36 8.84 -9.07
CA VAL A 147 -14.52 9.73 -8.91
C VAL A 147 -14.45 10.87 -9.93
N ASP A 148 -13.28 11.49 -10.10
CA ASP A 148 -13.05 12.53 -11.10
C ASP A 148 -13.29 12.03 -12.52
N ASP A 149 -12.68 10.89 -12.89
CA ASP A 149 -12.90 10.23 -14.17
C ASP A 149 -14.40 9.94 -14.38
N TRP A 150 -15.11 9.44 -13.37
CA TRP A 150 -16.55 9.16 -13.45
C TRP A 150 -17.39 10.42 -13.67
N LEU A 151 -17.03 11.53 -13.01
CA LEU A 151 -17.68 12.83 -13.18
C LEU A 151 -17.38 13.44 -14.55
N ALA A 152 -16.16 13.29 -15.06
CA ALA A 152 -15.74 13.79 -16.37
C ALA A 152 -16.58 13.19 -17.51
N HIS A 153 -16.94 11.90 -17.42
CA HIS A 153 -17.84 11.25 -18.38
C HIS A 153 -19.30 11.76 -18.31
N ARG A 154 -19.64 12.63 -17.35
CA ARG A 154 -21.00 13.11 -17.07
C ARG A 154 -21.13 14.63 -17.07
N GLN A 155 -20.18 15.35 -17.67
CA GLN A 155 -20.22 16.81 -17.73
C GLN A 155 -21.49 17.37 -18.39
N GLU A 156 -22.09 16.62 -19.31
CA GLU A 156 -23.31 17.00 -20.03
C GLU A 156 -24.61 16.49 -19.37
N SER A 157 -24.51 15.63 -18.36
CA SER A 157 -25.65 15.04 -17.65
C SER A 157 -25.89 15.74 -16.32
N VAL A 158 -27.15 16.04 -15.99
CA VAL A 158 -27.48 16.62 -14.68
C VAL A 158 -27.37 15.51 -13.63
N LEU A 159 -26.40 15.66 -12.72
CA LEU A 159 -26.27 14.76 -11.58
C LEU A 159 -27.46 14.92 -10.63
N THR A 160 -28.07 13.80 -10.27
CA THR A 160 -29.14 13.80 -9.25
C THR A 160 -28.57 14.10 -7.86
N ALA A 161 -29.37 14.71 -6.98
CA ALA A 161 -28.98 14.97 -5.59
C ALA A 161 -28.56 13.68 -4.84
N TYR A 162 -29.14 12.53 -5.22
CA TYR A 162 -28.76 11.22 -4.72
C TYR A 162 -27.31 10.88 -5.08
N GLN A 163 -26.91 11.03 -6.35
CA GLN A 163 -25.55 10.76 -6.81
C GLN A 163 -24.51 11.66 -6.11
N ILE A 164 -24.83 12.95 -5.92
CA ILE A 164 -23.96 13.88 -5.21
C ILE A 164 -23.79 13.48 -3.74
N LYS A 165 -24.89 13.15 -3.04
CA LYS A 165 -24.85 12.68 -1.65
C LYS A 165 -24.04 11.39 -1.53
N TYR A 166 -24.15 10.50 -2.52
CA TYR A 166 -23.43 9.25 -2.58
C TYR A 166 -21.92 9.44 -2.76
N LEU A 167 -21.51 10.22 -3.77
CA LEU A 167 -20.10 10.52 -4.05
C LEU A 167 -19.43 11.27 -2.90
N SER A 168 -20.12 12.24 -2.31
CA SER A 168 -19.59 12.98 -1.15
C SER A 168 -19.36 12.06 0.07
N ALA A 169 -20.20 11.04 0.26
CA ALA A 169 -20.00 10.06 1.33
C ALA A 169 -18.76 9.18 1.06
N ILE A 170 -18.56 8.74 -0.19
CA ILE A 170 -17.36 7.97 -0.61
C ILE A 170 -16.08 8.74 -0.32
N VAL A 171 -16.00 9.99 -0.81
CA VAL A 171 -14.81 10.84 -0.66
C VAL A 171 -14.54 11.14 0.82
N ARG A 172 -15.59 11.39 1.61
CA ARG A 172 -15.47 11.66 3.05
C ARG A 172 -14.85 10.48 3.79
N VAL A 173 -15.29 9.25 3.50
CA VAL A 173 -14.75 8.05 4.16
C VAL A 173 -13.27 7.87 3.83
N GLY A 174 -12.86 8.15 2.59
CA GLY A 174 -11.45 8.15 2.21
C GLY A 174 -10.62 9.14 3.04
N LEU A 175 -11.10 10.38 3.13
CA LEU A 175 -10.42 11.45 3.86
C LEU A 175 -10.34 11.17 5.37
N VAL A 176 -11.44 10.73 6.00
CA VAL A 176 -11.46 10.44 7.44
C VAL A 176 -10.49 9.32 7.79
N ASN A 177 -10.45 8.24 7.02
CA ASN A 177 -9.51 7.14 7.29
C ASN A 177 -8.05 7.56 7.09
N LEU A 178 -7.75 8.42 6.11
CA LEU A 178 -6.41 8.97 5.93
C LEU A 178 -6.01 9.85 7.12
N LEU A 179 -6.93 10.69 7.61
CA LEU A 179 -6.69 11.55 8.78
C LEU A 179 -6.51 10.75 10.07
N ILE A 180 -7.28 9.67 10.26
CA ILE A 180 -7.13 8.76 11.40
C ILE A 180 -5.77 8.06 11.34
N ALA A 181 -5.40 7.49 10.19
CA ALA A 181 -4.09 6.85 10.03
C ALA A 181 -2.93 7.83 10.27
N PHE A 182 -3.09 9.09 9.86
CA PHE A 182 -2.12 10.14 10.17
C PHE A 182 -2.08 10.44 11.68
N ALA A 183 -3.23 10.61 12.33
CA ALA A 183 -3.28 10.90 13.77
C ALA A 183 -2.75 9.74 14.64
N GLU A 184 -3.06 8.49 14.29
CA GLU A 184 -2.61 7.30 15.00
C GLU A 184 -1.12 7.03 14.76
N GLY A 185 -0.63 7.17 13.51
CA GLY A 185 0.80 7.02 13.19
C GLY A 185 1.70 8.07 13.85
N PHE A 186 1.15 9.23 14.23
CA PHE A 186 1.86 10.24 15.02
C PHE A 186 1.68 10.10 16.53
N SER A 187 0.77 9.24 17.02
CA SER A 187 0.58 9.05 18.47
C SER A 187 1.73 8.27 19.13
N GLY A 188 2.63 7.69 18.33
CA GLY A 188 3.80 6.93 18.79
C GLY A 188 5.13 7.71 18.82
N PHE A 189 5.13 9.02 18.53
CA PHE A 189 6.32 9.89 18.55
C PHE A 189 6.30 10.90 19.70
#